data_AF-A0A6A4ZHK8-F1
#
_entry.id   AF-A0A6A4ZHK8-F1
#
_cell.length_a   1.000
_cell.length_b   1.000
_cell.length_c   1.000
_cell.angle_alpha   90.00
_cell.angle_beta   90.00
_cell.angle_gamma   90.00
#
_symmetry.space_group_name_H-M   'P 1'
#
loop_
_entity.id
_entity.type
_entity.pdbx_description
1 polymer ?
#
loop_
_entity_poly.entity_id
_entity_poly.type
_entity_poly.pdbx_seq_one_letter_code
_entity_poly.pdbx_strand_id
1 'polypeptide(L)'
;MLGFYDPSNAARFNQHSANPKVIKAALTAGLYGNVLQVVYPEQKYYESANGVLAAAHDAKAIRFFIRKLDKTTERVFIHPSSVNFTRSQFESPWLVYNELVQTSKIFVRESTMVAPYALLLFGGELTVQHEKGLLHVDGWIKFHAVARIGVLVKALRHQLDHLLAVKVTDPSLDLSSSHLIDAICDLLITEGV
;
A
#
# COMPACT_ATOMS: atom_id res chain seq x y z
N MET A 1 -20.17 7.35 23.67
CA MET A 1 -18.94 6.75 23.10
C MET A 1 -19.37 5.59 22.21
N LEU A 2 -18.82 5.45 20.99
CA LEU A 2 -19.28 4.46 20.01
C LEU A 2 -18.89 2.99 20.35
N GLY A 3 -18.27 2.74 21.51
CA GLY A 3 -17.89 1.40 21.98
C GLY A 3 -16.54 0.87 21.45
N PHE A 4 -16.01 1.41 20.35
CA PHE A 4 -14.77 0.93 19.72
C PHE A 4 -13.47 1.24 20.48
N TYR A 5 -13.48 2.22 21.39
CA TYR A 5 -12.30 2.67 22.12
C TYR A 5 -12.66 2.86 23.59
N ASP A 6 -11.76 2.39 24.46
CA ASP A 6 -11.82 2.58 25.90
C ASP A 6 -10.52 3.26 26.37
N PRO A 7 -10.57 4.50 26.88
CA PRO A 7 -9.39 5.23 27.33
C PRO A 7 -8.63 4.53 28.46
N SER A 8 -9.31 3.71 29.27
CA SER A 8 -8.66 2.95 30.34
C SER A 8 -7.68 1.90 29.80
N ASN A 9 -7.89 1.47 28.55
CA ASN A 9 -7.09 0.48 27.83
C ASN A 9 -6.19 1.10 26.74
N ALA A 10 -5.94 2.42 26.79
CA ALA A 10 -5.20 3.15 25.75
C ALA A 10 -3.84 2.54 25.38
N ALA A 11 -3.09 2.00 26.35
CA ALA A 11 -1.80 1.38 26.10
C ALA A 11 -1.90 0.19 25.11
N ARG A 12 -2.94 -0.63 25.23
CA ARG A 12 -3.17 -1.80 24.37
C ARG A 12 -3.51 -1.37 22.95
N PHE A 13 -4.35 -0.35 22.79
CA PHE A 13 -4.70 0.19 21.48
C PHE A 13 -3.53 0.87 20.75
N ASN A 14 -2.47 1.24 21.47
CA ASN A 14 -1.28 1.88 20.92
C ASN A 14 -0.08 0.92 20.74
N GLN A 15 -0.26 -0.39 20.91
CA GLN A 15 0.82 -1.38 20.82
C GLN A 15 1.63 -1.30 19.50
N HIS A 16 0.99 -0.99 18.37
CA HIS A 16 1.64 -0.86 17.07
C HIS A 16 1.84 0.60 16.59
N SER A 17 1.58 1.60 17.44
CA SER A 17 1.64 3.04 17.11
C SER A 17 3.02 3.54 16.68
N ALA A 18 4.09 2.82 17.01
CA ALA A 18 5.45 3.13 16.58
C ALA A 18 5.91 2.33 15.36
N ASN A 19 5.10 1.38 14.85
CA ASN A 19 5.49 0.55 13.72
C ASN A 19 5.00 1.16 12.39
N PRO A 20 5.89 1.75 11.57
CA PRO A 20 5.47 2.43 10.36
C PRO A 20 4.82 1.49 9.33
N LYS A 21 5.14 0.20 9.31
CA LYS A 21 4.54 -0.75 8.36
C LYS A 21 3.07 -0.99 8.67
N VAL A 22 2.73 -1.19 9.94
CA VAL A 22 1.34 -1.35 10.40
C VAL A 22 0.54 -0.07 10.17
N ILE A 23 1.12 1.10 10.49
CA ILE A 23 0.47 2.41 10.26
C ILE A 23 0.21 2.65 8.77
N LYS A 24 1.19 2.37 7.90
CA LYS A 24 1.03 2.45 6.44
C LYS A 24 -0.03 1.49 5.91
N ALA A 25 -0.16 0.31 6.51
CA ALA A 25 -1.20 -0.64 6.14
C ALA A 25 -2.60 -0.14 6.55
N ALA A 26 -2.74 0.43 7.73
CA ALA A 26 -3.98 1.08 8.16
C ALA A 26 -4.34 2.29 7.25
N LEU A 27 -3.36 3.10 6.86
CA LEU A 27 -3.55 4.15 5.86
C LEU A 27 -3.97 3.58 4.51
N THR A 28 -3.41 2.43 4.11
CA THR A 28 -3.82 1.74 2.88
C THR A 28 -5.28 1.33 2.96
N ALA A 29 -5.74 0.78 4.08
CA ALA A 29 -7.14 0.40 4.27
C ALA A 29 -8.09 1.61 4.19
N GLY A 30 -7.71 2.75 4.76
CA GLY A 30 -8.54 3.96 4.72
C GLY A 30 -8.52 4.72 3.39
N LEU A 31 -7.41 4.66 2.65
CA LEU A 31 -7.20 5.41 1.40
C LEU A 31 -7.27 4.52 0.16
N TYR A 32 -7.59 3.24 0.29
CA TYR A 32 -7.71 2.37 -0.87
C TYR A 32 -8.78 2.89 -1.84
N GLY A 33 -8.46 2.89 -3.13
CA GLY A 33 -9.17 3.66 -4.17
C GLY A 33 -8.35 4.86 -4.64
N ASN A 34 -7.53 5.45 -3.76
CA ASN A 34 -6.57 6.49 -4.07
C ASN A 34 -5.14 5.92 -4.09
N VAL A 35 -4.84 5.12 -5.11
CA VAL A 35 -3.53 4.48 -5.29
C VAL A 35 -2.75 5.14 -6.43
N LEU A 36 -1.46 5.34 -6.19
CA LEU A 36 -0.50 5.95 -7.08
C LEU A 36 0.58 4.94 -7.46
N GLN A 37 0.79 4.74 -8.75
CA GLN A 37 1.87 3.93 -9.30
C GLN A 37 3.10 4.80 -9.59
N VAL A 38 4.27 4.32 -9.18
CA VAL A 38 5.58 4.86 -9.55
C VAL A 38 6.10 4.12 -10.77
N VAL A 39 6.51 4.86 -11.79
CA VAL A 39 7.12 4.33 -13.01
C VAL A 39 8.46 5.01 -13.22
N TYR A 40 9.53 4.24 -13.09
CA TYR A 40 10.89 4.72 -13.35
C TYR A 40 11.16 4.82 -14.86
N PRO A 41 11.97 5.79 -15.30
CA PRO A 41 12.46 5.82 -16.67
C PRO A 41 13.39 4.63 -16.92
N GLU A 42 13.58 4.26 -18.18
CA GLU A 42 14.58 3.26 -18.56
C GLU A 42 15.96 3.63 -17.99
N GLN A 43 16.61 2.63 -17.39
CA GLN A 43 17.88 2.82 -16.73
C GLN A 43 18.99 2.96 -17.77
N LYS A 44 19.68 4.11 -17.75
CA LYS A 44 20.82 4.38 -18.62
C LYS A 44 22.10 4.00 -17.90
N TYR A 45 22.95 3.23 -18.58
CA TYR A 45 24.27 2.85 -18.12
C TYR A 45 25.33 3.67 -18.87
N TYR A 46 26.35 4.15 -18.15
CA TYR A 46 27.50 4.82 -18.76
C TYR A 46 28.80 4.16 -18.30
N GLU A 47 29.77 4.12 -19.20
CA GLU A 47 31.12 3.65 -18.89
C GLU A 47 31.89 4.74 -18.14
N SER A 48 32.47 4.37 -17.01
CA SER A 48 33.38 5.19 -16.22
C SER A 48 34.72 4.47 -16.08
N ALA A 49 35.77 5.20 -15.66
CA ALA A 49 37.12 4.65 -15.48
C ALA A 49 37.17 3.45 -14.52
N ASN A 50 36.17 3.30 -13.64
CA ASN A 50 36.03 2.20 -12.67
C ASN A 50 34.92 1.19 -13.03
N GLY A 51 34.46 1.15 -14.29
CA GLY A 51 33.45 0.20 -14.79
C GLY A 51 32.15 0.86 -15.23
N VAL A 52 31.12 0.04 -15.45
CA VAL A 52 29.79 0.49 -15.89
C VAL A 52 29.00 0.99 -14.68
N LEU A 53 28.66 2.28 -14.67
CA LEU A 53 27.83 2.89 -13.63
C LEU A 53 26.41 3.08 -14.15
N ALA A 54 25.43 2.70 -13.34
CA ALA A 54 24.04 3.04 -13.58
C ALA A 54 23.82 4.52 -13.25
N ALA A 55 23.17 5.26 -14.15
CA ALA A 55 22.75 6.63 -13.84
C ALA A 55 21.75 6.63 -12.69
N ALA A 56 22.00 7.48 -11.70
CA ALA A 56 21.02 7.77 -10.66
C ALA A 56 19.75 8.30 -11.33
N HIS A 57 18.59 7.83 -10.87
CA HIS A 57 17.32 8.34 -11.37
C HIS A 57 17.15 9.80 -10.95
N ASP A 58 16.91 10.69 -11.92
CA ASP A 58 16.43 12.05 -11.64
C ASP A 58 14.98 11.95 -11.17
N ALA A 59 14.64 12.55 -10.02
CA ALA A 59 13.27 12.60 -9.50
C ALA A 59 12.29 13.18 -10.54
N LYS A 60 12.74 14.10 -11.41
CA LYS A 60 11.92 14.67 -12.49
C LYS A 60 11.61 13.68 -13.63
N ALA A 61 12.39 12.61 -13.74
CA ALA A 61 12.22 11.59 -14.76
C ALA A 61 11.25 10.48 -14.31
N ILE A 62 10.97 10.37 -13.01
CA ILE A 62 9.96 9.46 -12.46
C ILE A 62 8.57 9.95 -12.89
N ARG A 63 7.74 9.01 -13.34
CA ARG A 63 6.35 9.27 -13.73
C ARG A 63 5.43 8.62 -12.71
N PHE A 64 4.33 9.31 -12.43
CA PHE A 64 3.32 8.82 -11.50
C PHE A 64 1.97 8.72 -12.21
N PHE A 65 1.24 7.65 -11.91
CA PHE A 65 -0.05 7.36 -12.53
C PHE A 65 -1.07 6.94 -11.48
N ILE A 66 -2.31 7.40 -11.66
CA ILE A 66 -3.46 6.92 -10.89
C ILE A 66 -4.41 6.19 -11.84
N ARG A 67 -5.30 5.37 -11.28
CA ARG A 67 -6.41 4.77 -12.02
C ARG A 67 -7.70 5.53 -11.72
N LYS A 68 -8.37 6.02 -12.77
CA LYS A 68 -9.67 6.68 -12.67
C LYS A 68 -10.80 5.65 -12.54
N LEU A 69 -11.99 6.15 -12.18
CA LEU A 69 -13.22 5.33 -12.04
C LEU A 69 -13.60 4.59 -13.33
N ASP A 70 -13.34 5.20 -14.49
CA ASP A 70 -13.53 4.59 -15.82
C ASP A 70 -12.46 3.54 -16.19
N LYS A 71 -11.60 3.17 -15.23
CA LYS A 71 -10.48 2.23 -15.36
C LYS A 71 -9.33 2.72 -16.25
N THR A 72 -9.36 3.94 -16.76
CA THR A 72 -8.24 4.53 -17.49
C THR A 72 -7.16 5.04 -16.55
N THR A 73 -5.92 5.15 -17.06
CA THR A 73 -4.78 5.66 -16.29
C THR A 73 -4.58 7.15 -16.57
N GLU A 74 -4.37 7.94 -15.53
CA GLU A 74 -4.12 9.38 -15.63
C GLU A 74 -2.73 9.70 -15.09
N ARG A 75 -1.97 10.53 -15.82
CA ARG A 75 -0.66 10.98 -15.36
C ARG A 75 -0.84 12.08 -14.32
N VAL A 76 -0.15 11.94 -13.19
CA VAL A 76 -0.14 12.95 -12.13
C VAL A 76 1.29 13.31 -11.73
N PHE A 77 1.43 14.34 -10.92
CA PHE A 77 2.72 14.86 -10.44
C PHE A 77 2.68 14.96 -8.92
N ILE A 78 3.82 14.78 -8.25
CA ILE A 78 3.90 15.08 -6.82
C ILE A 78 3.89 16.61 -6.65
N HIS A 79 3.08 17.12 -5.72
CA HIS A 79 3.02 18.54 -5.42
C HIS A 79 4.35 19.03 -4.82
N PRO A 80 4.84 20.25 -5.14
CA PRO A 80 6.12 20.77 -4.63
C PRO A 80 6.25 20.83 -3.10
N SER A 81 5.12 20.96 -2.38
CA SER A 81 5.12 20.96 -0.92
C SER A 81 5.17 19.56 -0.29
N SER A 82 5.06 18.50 -1.09
CA SER A 82 5.08 17.13 -0.60
C SER A 82 6.51 16.71 -0.23
N VAL A 83 6.66 15.95 0.86
CA VAL A 83 7.95 15.34 1.24
C VAL A 83 8.48 14.36 0.19
N ASN A 84 7.62 13.88 -0.71
CA ASN A 84 7.99 12.99 -1.81
C ASN A 84 8.41 13.74 -3.08
N PHE A 85 8.34 15.07 -3.13
CA PHE A 85 8.61 15.85 -4.34
C PHE A 85 10.06 15.69 -4.84
N THR A 86 11.01 15.61 -3.91
CA THR A 86 12.44 15.49 -4.20
C THR A 86 12.94 14.03 -4.15
N ARG A 87 12.04 13.06 -3.92
CA ARG A 87 12.42 11.64 -3.82
C ARG A 87 12.65 11.06 -5.20
N SER A 88 13.85 10.51 -5.40
CA SER A 88 14.27 9.80 -6.62
C SER A 88 14.21 8.28 -6.49
N GLN A 89 13.85 7.75 -5.32
CA GLN A 89 13.80 6.32 -5.06
C GLN A 89 12.67 5.98 -4.07
N PHE A 90 12.00 4.88 -4.38
CA PHE A 90 10.90 4.27 -3.66
C PHE A 90 11.16 2.75 -3.64
N GLU A 91 11.12 2.16 -2.44
CA GLU A 91 11.31 0.72 -2.22
C GLU A 91 10.15 -0.11 -2.77
N SER A 92 8.96 0.49 -2.81
CA SER A 92 7.75 -0.08 -3.41
C SER A 92 7.28 0.83 -4.55
N PRO A 93 6.82 0.27 -5.69
CA PRO A 93 6.30 1.07 -6.79
C PRO A 93 4.87 1.59 -6.53
N TRP A 94 4.38 1.50 -5.29
CA TRP A 94 3.02 1.88 -4.93
C TRP A 94 2.98 2.84 -3.74
N LEU A 95 2.15 3.88 -3.88
CA LEU A 95 1.79 4.79 -2.80
C LEU A 95 0.26 4.87 -2.70
N VAL A 96 -0.24 5.26 -1.54
CA VAL A 96 -1.61 5.80 -1.40
C VAL A 96 -1.55 7.31 -1.26
N TYR A 97 -2.61 8.00 -1.67
CA TYR A 97 -2.71 9.45 -1.56
C TYR A 97 -4.03 9.90 -0.93
N ASN A 98 -4.03 11.11 -0.38
CA ASN A 98 -5.21 11.70 0.25
C ASN A 98 -5.96 12.63 -0.72
N GLU A 99 -5.25 13.61 -1.29
CA GLU A 99 -5.87 14.68 -2.09
C GLU A 99 -5.17 14.86 -3.45
N LEU A 100 -6.00 15.09 -4.48
CA LEU A 100 -5.58 15.59 -5.78
C LEU A 100 -5.98 17.05 -5.92
N VAL A 101 -5.05 17.89 -6.36
CA VAL A 101 -5.31 19.29 -6.65
C VAL A 101 -4.95 19.57 -8.11
N GLN A 102 -5.90 20.14 -8.84
CA GLN A 102 -5.72 20.50 -10.23
C GLN A 102 -5.47 22.02 -10.35
N THR A 103 -4.31 22.37 -10.89
CA THR A 103 -3.99 23.74 -11.29
C THR A 103 -3.60 23.76 -12.77
N SER A 104 -2.31 23.83 -13.08
CA SER A 104 -1.77 23.63 -14.43
C SER A 104 -1.73 22.16 -14.83
N LYS A 105 -1.58 21.27 -13.84
CA LYS A 105 -1.56 19.81 -13.95
C LYS A 105 -2.26 19.22 -12.73
N ILE A 106 -2.49 17.92 -12.73
CA ILE A 106 -3.02 17.20 -11.56
C ILE A 106 -1.84 16.88 -10.63
N PHE A 107 -1.91 17.36 -9.40
CA PHE A 107 -0.90 17.17 -8.37
C PHE A 107 -1.43 16.36 -7.20
N VAL A 108 -0.61 15.42 -6.73
CA VAL A 108 -0.82 14.67 -5.48
C VAL A 108 -0.18 15.45 -4.35
N ARG A 109 -0.97 15.93 -3.38
CA ARG A 109 -0.43 16.72 -2.25
C ARG A 109 0.28 15.84 -1.22
N GLU A 110 -0.44 14.84 -0.73
CA GLU A 110 0.01 13.97 0.34
C GLU A 110 0.01 12.54 -0.18
N SER A 111 1.15 11.88 -0.05
CA SER A 111 1.30 10.49 -0.47
C SER A 111 2.18 9.73 0.48
N THR A 112 1.86 8.46 0.68
CA THR A 112 2.62 7.55 1.55
C THR A 112 2.93 6.30 0.77
N MET A 113 4.21 5.93 0.72
CA MET A 113 4.65 4.65 0.14
C MET A 113 4.15 3.49 0.98
N VAL A 114 3.53 2.51 0.32
CA VAL A 114 2.90 1.35 0.95
C VAL A 114 3.50 0.06 0.42
N ALA A 115 3.52 -0.96 1.28
CA ALA A 115 4.08 -2.24 0.92
C ALA A 115 3.08 -3.12 0.14
N PRO A 116 3.55 -4.10 -0.64
CA PRO A 116 2.70 -5.00 -1.41
C PRO A 116 1.62 -5.70 -0.56
N TYR A 117 1.99 -6.20 0.62
CA TYR A 117 1.05 -6.95 1.46
C TYR A 117 -0.10 -6.09 1.99
N ALA A 118 0.11 -4.79 2.20
CA ALA A 118 -0.99 -3.87 2.56
C ALA A 118 -2.04 -3.77 1.44
N LEU A 119 -1.60 -3.63 0.18
CA LEU A 119 -2.51 -3.60 -0.98
C LEU A 119 -3.14 -4.98 -1.24
N LEU A 120 -2.38 -6.06 -1.02
CA LEU A 120 -2.88 -7.43 -1.12
C LEU A 120 -3.90 -7.73 -0.03
N LEU A 121 -3.86 -7.14 1.16
CA LEU A 121 -4.86 -7.38 2.21
C LEU A 121 -6.06 -6.45 2.07
N PHE A 122 -5.83 -5.14 1.92
CA PHE A 122 -6.88 -4.12 2.02
C PHE A 122 -7.34 -3.55 0.69
N GLY A 123 -6.78 -4.05 -0.42
CA GLY A 123 -7.21 -3.65 -1.74
C GLY A 123 -8.47 -4.37 -2.23
N GLY A 124 -8.86 -4.05 -3.46
CA GLY A 124 -10.05 -4.60 -4.09
C GLY A 124 -9.85 -6.03 -4.59
N GLU A 125 -10.51 -6.40 -5.68
CA GLU A 125 -10.60 -7.80 -6.12
C GLU A 125 -9.20 -8.41 -6.36
N LEU A 126 -8.90 -9.49 -5.63
CA LEU A 126 -7.66 -10.24 -5.78
C LEU A 126 -7.85 -11.41 -6.75
N THR A 127 -7.16 -11.38 -7.89
CA THR A 127 -7.15 -12.48 -8.88
C THR A 127 -5.76 -13.09 -8.99
N VAL A 128 -5.72 -14.41 -9.20
CA VAL A 128 -4.48 -15.21 -9.25
C VAL A 128 -4.31 -15.74 -10.66
N GLN A 129 -3.23 -15.33 -11.34
CA GLN A 129 -2.83 -15.88 -12.64
C GLN A 129 -1.69 -16.87 -12.39
N HIS A 130 -2.06 -18.10 -12.03
CA HIS A 130 -1.12 -19.14 -11.63
C HIS A 130 -0.03 -19.40 -12.68
N GLU A 131 -0.42 -19.53 -13.95
CA GLU A 131 0.48 -19.80 -15.08
C GLU A 131 1.57 -18.74 -15.27
N LYS A 132 1.30 -17.49 -14.85
CA LYS A 132 2.22 -16.36 -14.99
C LYS A 132 2.93 -15.98 -13.69
N GLY A 133 2.63 -16.65 -12.58
CA GLY A 133 3.15 -16.29 -11.25
C GLY A 133 2.78 -14.85 -10.84
N LEU A 134 1.57 -14.40 -11.22
CA LEU A 134 1.12 -13.03 -11.00
C LEU A 134 -0.15 -12.98 -10.14
N LEU A 135 -0.16 -12.04 -9.20
CA LEU A 135 -1.34 -11.60 -8.46
C LEU A 135 -1.76 -10.24 -8.99
N HIS A 136 -3.07 -10.05 -9.21
CA HIS A 136 -3.63 -8.76 -9.56
C HIS A 136 -4.60 -8.28 -8.50
N VAL A 137 -4.49 -7.00 -8.11
CA VAL A 137 -5.50 -6.31 -7.31
C VAL A 137 -6.23 -5.31 -8.22
N ASP A 138 -7.55 -5.45 -8.30
CA ASP A 138 -8.46 -4.70 -9.20
C ASP A 138 -8.06 -4.73 -10.68
N GLY A 139 -7.31 -5.75 -11.09
CA GLY A 139 -6.88 -5.96 -12.48
C GLY A 139 -5.78 -5.01 -12.98
N TRP A 140 -5.22 -4.14 -12.14
CA TRP A 140 -4.20 -3.17 -12.58
C TRP A 140 -2.95 -3.11 -11.69
N ILE A 141 -3.10 -3.33 -10.38
CA ILE A 141 -1.97 -3.48 -9.47
C ILE A 141 -1.45 -4.91 -9.63
N LYS A 142 -0.16 -5.05 -9.90
CA LYS A 142 0.47 -6.34 -10.23
C LYS A 142 1.58 -6.67 -9.24
N PHE A 143 1.59 -7.91 -8.79
CA PHE A 143 2.66 -8.47 -7.95
C PHE A 143 3.13 -9.81 -8.50
N HIS A 144 4.44 -10.02 -8.54
CA HIS A 144 5.02 -11.32 -8.81
C HIS A 144 5.02 -12.14 -7.53
N ALA A 145 4.25 -13.23 -7.49
CA ALA A 145 4.18 -14.13 -6.35
C ALA A 145 3.61 -15.49 -6.78
N VAL A 146 4.00 -16.53 -6.04
CA VAL A 146 3.43 -17.86 -6.22
C VAL A 146 1.94 -17.87 -5.87
N ALA A 147 1.16 -18.70 -6.56
CA ALA A 147 -0.29 -18.77 -6.40
C ALA A 147 -0.73 -19.04 -4.94
N ARG A 148 0.08 -19.77 -4.17
CA ARG A 148 -0.16 -20.05 -2.75
C ARG A 148 -0.31 -18.76 -1.93
N ILE A 149 0.46 -17.71 -2.21
CA ILE A 149 0.33 -16.42 -1.52
C ILE A 149 -1.06 -15.83 -1.78
N GLY A 150 -1.50 -15.84 -3.03
CA GLY A 150 -2.83 -15.34 -3.39
C GLY A 150 -3.97 -16.09 -2.68
N VAL A 151 -3.86 -17.41 -2.56
CA VAL A 151 -4.84 -18.24 -1.83
C VAL A 151 -4.85 -17.92 -0.33
N LEU A 152 -3.67 -17.82 0.30
CA LEU A 152 -3.54 -17.49 1.73
C LEU A 152 -4.10 -16.10 2.03
N VAL A 153 -3.77 -15.10 1.21
CA VAL A 153 -4.29 -13.74 1.36
C VAL A 153 -5.82 -13.73 1.22
N LYS A 154 -6.40 -14.48 0.28
CA LYS A 154 -7.86 -14.60 0.16
C LYS A 154 -8.50 -15.18 1.43
N ALA A 155 -7.88 -16.22 2.01
CA ALA A 155 -8.37 -16.81 3.26
C ALA A 155 -8.26 -15.82 4.43
N LEU A 156 -7.16 -15.08 4.54
CA LEU A 156 -6.97 -14.04 5.56
C LEU A 156 -8.01 -12.92 5.42
N ARG A 157 -8.25 -12.43 4.19
CA ARG A 157 -9.29 -11.42 3.93
C ARG A 157 -10.67 -11.90 4.38
N HIS A 158 -11.07 -13.12 4.02
CA HIS A 158 -12.35 -13.67 4.42
C HIS A 158 -12.52 -13.74 5.95
N GLN A 159 -11.48 -14.18 6.67
CA GLN A 159 -11.50 -14.22 8.13
C GLN A 159 -11.54 -12.82 8.75
N LEU A 160 -10.80 -11.87 8.17
CA LEU A 160 -10.80 -10.49 8.61
C LEU A 160 -12.17 -9.83 8.39
N ASP A 161 -12.79 -10.03 7.24
CA ASP A 161 -14.12 -9.50 6.92
C ASP A 161 -15.17 -10.01 7.92
N HIS A 162 -15.13 -11.31 8.24
CA HIS A 162 -15.98 -11.89 9.28
C HIS A 162 -15.72 -11.24 10.64
N LEU A 163 -14.46 -11.10 11.06
CA LEU A 163 -14.11 -10.48 12.34
C LEU A 163 -14.55 -9.02 12.44
N LEU A 164 -14.37 -8.25 11.36
CA LEU A 164 -14.81 -6.86 11.27
C LEU A 164 -16.33 -6.76 11.31
N ALA A 165 -17.07 -7.65 10.64
CA ALA A 165 -18.52 -7.69 10.70
C ALA A 165 -19.02 -7.90 12.14
N VAL A 166 -18.42 -8.86 12.86
CA VAL A 166 -18.75 -9.09 14.28
C VAL A 166 -18.42 -7.86 15.13
N LYS A 167 -17.24 -7.25 14.96
CA LYS A 167 -16.84 -6.04 15.70
C LYS A 167 -17.71 -4.82 15.40
N VAL A 168 -18.29 -4.72 14.20
CA VAL A 168 -19.26 -3.67 13.87
C VAL A 168 -20.58 -3.92 14.58
N THR A 169 -21.03 -5.18 14.68
CA THR A 169 -22.26 -5.53 15.41
C THR A 169 -22.12 -5.42 16.92
N ASP A 170 -20.93 -5.73 17.46
CA ASP A 170 -20.55 -5.54 18.85
C ASP A 170 -19.28 -4.68 18.94
N PRO A 171 -19.43 -3.34 18.98
CA PRO A 171 -18.31 -2.43 19.10
C PRO A 171 -17.46 -2.64 20.35
N SER A 172 -17.98 -3.28 21.39
CA SER A 172 -17.26 -3.51 22.64
C SER A 172 -16.35 -4.75 22.62
N LEU A 173 -16.50 -5.62 21.62
CA LEU A 173 -15.71 -6.84 21.46
C LEU A 173 -14.20 -6.55 21.45
N ASP A 174 -13.46 -7.05 22.42
CA ASP A 174 -12.00 -6.88 22.44
C ASP A 174 -11.33 -7.78 21.39
N LEU A 175 -10.66 -7.15 20.41
CA LEU A 175 -9.90 -7.84 19.37
C LEU A 175 -8.39 -7.91 19.68
N SER A 176 -7.94 -7.34 20.79
CA SER A 176 -6.52 -7.24 21.12
C SER A 176 -5.82 -8.57 21.36
N SER A 177 -6.58 -9.64 21.59
CA SER A 177 -6.09 -11.01 21.77
C SER A 177 -6.38 -11.93 20.57
N SER A 178 -6.79 -11.35 19.45
CA SER A 178 -7.10 -12.10 18.24
C SER A 178 -5.82 -12.57 17.55
N HIS A 179 -5.58 -13.88 17.57
CA HIS A 179 -4.49 -14.52 16.81
C HIS A 179 -4.51 -14.17 15.31
N LEU A 180 -5.69 -13.86 14.75
CA LEU A 180 -5.80 -13.40 13.36
C LEU A 180 -5.19 -12.02 13.18
N ILE A 181 -5.45 -11.09 14.10
CA ILE A 181 -4.89 -9.74 14.06
C ILE A 181 -3.39 -9.80 14.27
N ASP A 182 -2.92 -10.63 15.20
CA ASP A 182 -1.48 -10.86 15.42
C ASP A 182 -0.81 -11.38 14.15
N ALA A 183 -1.39 -12.40 13.50
CA ALA A 183 -0.87 -12.95 12.25
C ALA A 183 -0.86 -11.94 11.10
N ILE A 184 -1.88 -11.06 11.00
CA ILE A 184 -1.92 -9.99 10.01
C ILE A 184 -0.85 -8.94 10.29
N CYS A 185 -0.69 -8.53 11.55
CA CYS A 185 0.37 -7.62 11.98
C CYS A 185 1.75 -8.20 11.66
N ASP A 186 1.99 -9.47 12.01
CA ASP A 186 3.25 -10.14 11.71
C ASP A 186 3.53 -10.21 10.21
N LEU A 187 2.54 -10.55 9.40
CA LEU A 187 2.65 -10.54 7.94
C LEU A 187 3.03 -9.15 7.40
N LEU A 188 2.39 -8.09 7.91
CA LEU A 188 2.68 -6.71 7.50
C LEU A 188 4.05 -6.24 8.00
N ILE A 189 4.53 -6.73 9.13
CA ILE A 189 5.82 -6.33 9.71
C ILE A 189 6.97 -7.05 8.98
N THR A 190 6.80 -8.34 8.69
CA THR A 190 7.81 -9.19 8.06
C THR A 190 7.81 -9.10 6.54
N GLU A 191 6.70 -8.65 5.93
CA GLU A 191 6.48 -8.71 4.47
C GLU A 191 6.62 -10.14 3.93
N GLY A 192 6.22 -11.13 4.72
CA GLY A 192 6.23 -12.55 4.34
C GLY A 192 7.60 -13.24 4.35
N VAL A 193 8.57 -12.67 5.08
CA VAL A 193 9.92 -13.23 5.30
C VAL A 193 10.01 -13.93 6.65
#